data_AF-A0A377ZWJ4-F1
#
_entry.id   AF-A0A377ZWJ4-F1
#
_cell.length_a   1.000
_cell.length_b   1.000
_cell.length_c   1.000
_cell.angle_alpha   90.00
_cell.angle_beta   90.00
_cell.angle_gamma   90.00
#
_symmetry.space_group_name_H-M   'P 1'
#
loop_
_entity.id
_entity.type
_entity.pdbx_description
1 polymer ?
#
loop_
_entity_poly.entity_id
_entity_poly.type
_entity_poly.pdbx_seq_one_letter_code
_entity_poly.pdbx_strand_id
1 'polypeptide(L)'
;MPYTSEFYGRAIVMPNLVPPVTTVAAAIAYRQRIMDAVPAGHDFTPLMTCYLTDSLDPAELERGFNEGVFTAAKLYPANATTNSSHGVTSTDAIMPVLERMEKLGMPLLVHGEVTHAEIDIFRS
;
A
#
# COMPACT_ATOMS: atom_id res chain seq x y z
N MET A 1 10.70 -10.95 -12.18
CA MET A 1 9.24 -11.18 -12.08
C MET A 1 8.77 -12.18 -13.16
N PRO A 2 9.32 -13.41 -13.23
CA PRO A 2 9.01 -14.28 -14.36
C PRO A 2 7.56 -14.81 -14.34
N TYR A 3 7.02 -15.26 -13.19
CA TYR A 3 5.71 -15.92 -13.14
C TYR A 3 4.48 -14.99 -13.21
N THR A 4 4.52 -13.80 -12.62
CA THR A 4 3.34 -12.90 -12.58
C THR A 4 3.10 -12.18 -13.91
N SER A 5 4.16 -11.84 -14.63
CA SER A 5 4.07 -11.10 -15.90
C SER A 5 3.65 -11.99 -17.08
N GLU A 6 3.75 -13.31 -16.95
CA GLU A 6 3.37 -14.28 -17.99
C GLU A 6 1.84 -14.39 -18.16
N PHE A 7 1.07 -14.15 -17.09
CA PHE A 7 -0.39 -14.36 -17.10
C PHE A 7 -1.22 -13.10 -16.78
N TYR A 8 -0.63 -12.06 -16.19
CA TYR A 8 -1.36 -10.88 -15.74
C TYR A 8 -0.78 -9.59 -16.33
N GLY A 9 -1.58 -8.83 -17.10
CA GLY A 9 -1.14 -7.55 -17.67
C GLY A 9 -1.02 -6.42 -16.64
N ARG A 10 -1.64 -6.54 -15.46
CA ARG A 10 -1.57 -5.58 -14.35
C ARG A 10 -1.54 -6.29 -13.00
N ALA A 11 -0.83 -5.73 -12.04
CA ALA A 11 -0.86 -6.21 -10.66
C ALA A 11 -0.76 -5.06 -9.66
N ILE A 12 -1.55 -5.12 -8.59
CA ILE A 12 -1.37 -4.25 -7.41
C ILE A 12 -0.10 -4.68 -6.68
N VAL A 13 0.87 -3.77 -6.61
CA VAL A 13 2.14 -3.99 -5.94
C VAL A 13 2.03 -3.48 -4.50
N MET A 14 2.14 -4.40 -3.55
CA MET A 14 2.05 -4.08 -2.11
C MET A 14 3.31 -3.33 -1.63
N PRO A 15 3.21 -2.41 -0.66
CA PRO A 15 4.27 -1.46 -0.35
C PRO A 15 5.13 -1.84 0.88
N ASN A 16 4.99 -3.06 1.40
CA ASN A 16 5.58 -3.55 2.66
C ASN A 16 7.04 -4.02 2.53
N LEU A 17 7.86 -3.29 1.75
CA LEU A 17 9.31 -3.50 1.65
C LEU A 17 10.04 -3.07 2.94
N VAL A 18 11.36 -3.27 2.97
CA VAL A 18 12.24 -2.75 4.01
C VAL A 18 13.26 -1.78 3.36
N PRO A 19 13.14 -0.45 3.58
CA PRO A 19 12.03 0.25 4.24
C PRO A 19 10.72 0.22 3.42
N PRO A 20 9.55 0.46 4.03
CA PRO A 20 8.27 0.48 3.33
C PRO A 20 8.18 1.64 2.33
N VAL A 21 7.31 1.50 1.33
CA VAL A 21 7.11 2.53 0.30
C VAL A 21 6.10 3.55 0.80
N THR A 22 6.60 4.67 1.34
CA THR A 22 5.80 5.77 1.90
C THR A 22 5.91 7.08 1.11
N THR A 23 6.75 7.12 0.07
CA THR A 23 7.00 8.32 -0.74
C THR A 23 6.87 8.03 -2.23
N VAL A 24 6.52 9.06 -3.00
CA VAL A 24 6.44 9.04 -4.46
C VAL A 24 7.77 8.61 -5.06
N ALA A 25 8.88 9.15 -4.57
CA ALA A 25 10.22 8.81 -5.05
C ALA A 25 10.54 7.32 -4.84
N ALA A 26 10.22 6.76 -3.68
CA ALA A 26 10.41 5.34 -3.41
C ALA A 26 9.55 4.45 -4.31
N ALA A 27 8.30 4.87 -4.58
CA ALA A 27 7.39 4.15 -5.45
C ALA A 27 7.85 4.14 -6.91
N ILE A 28 8.31 5.28 -7.43
CA ILE A 28 8.89 5.39 -8.78
C ILE A 28 10.13 4.50 -8.89
N ALA A 29 11.05 4.60 -7.95
CA ALA A 29 12.27 3.78 -7.95
C ALA A 29 11.95 2.28 -7.86
N TYR A 30 10.95 1.90 -7.06
CA TYR A 30 10.53 0.50 -6.98
C TYR A 30 9.84 0.02 -8.26
N ARG A 31 8.97 0.84 -8.84
CA ARG A 31 8.33 0.56 -10.13
C ARG A 31 9.39 0.28 -11.20
N GLN A 32 10.42 1.11 -11.28
CA GLN A 32 11.50 0.91 -12.25
C GLN A 32 12.21 -0.44 -12.04
N ARG A 33 12.58 -0.78 -10.80
CA ARG A 33 13.19 -2.09 -10.48
C ARG A 33 12.31 -3.28 -10.85
N ILE A 34 10.98 -3.14 -10.75
CA ILE A 34 10.04 -4.18 -11.17
C ILE A 34 10.08 -4.32 -12.69
N MET A 35 9.99 -3.20 -13.42
CA MET A 35 10.00 -3.17 -14.89
C MET A 35 11.32 -3.71 -15.46
N ASP A 36 12.45 -3.38 -14.85
CA ASP A 36 13.77 -3.90 -15.25
C ASP A 36 13.88 -5.43 -15.09
N ALA A 37 13.03 -6.02 -14.25
CA ALA A 37 12.96 -7.46 -14.00
C ALA A 37 11.83 -8.17 -14.75
N VAL A 38 11.11 -7.46 -15.64
CA VAL A 38 10.11 -8.04 -16.55
C VAL A 38 10.84 -8.57 -17.80
N PRO A 39 10.61 -9.84 -18.21
CA PRO A 39 11.20 -10.38 -19.43
C PRO A 39 10.81 -9.59 -20.68
N ALA A 40 11.73 -9.49 -21.65
CA ALA A 40 11.44 -8.85 -22.92
C ALA A 40 10.25 -9.51 -23.62
N GLY A 41 9.31 -8.70 -24.11
CA GLY A 41 8.10 -9.15 -24.80
C GLY A 41 6.87 -9.33 -23.89
N HIS A 42 7.01 -9.19 -22.57
CA HIS A 42 5.87 -9.19 -21.66
C HIS A 42 5.29 -7.76 -21.53
N ASP A 43 3.98 -7.62 -21.66
CA ASP A 43 3.26 -6.38 -21.37
C ASP A 43 2.74 -6.40 -19.93
N PHE A 44 3.48 -5.76 -19.03
CA PHE A 44 3.18 -5.74 -17.61
C PHE A 44 3.15 -4.31 -17.08
N THR A 45 2.05 -3.95 -16.40
CA THR A 45 1.88 -2.66 -15.75
C THR A 45 1.73 -2.83 -14.24
N PRO A 46 2.77 -2.54 -13.44
CA PRO A 46 2.67 -2.52 -11.99
C PRO A 46 1.86 -1.31 -11.50
N LEU A 47 0.85 -1.57 -10.68
CA LEU A 47 0.00 -0.58 -10.02
C LEU A 47 0.51 -0.40 -8.59
N MET A 48 1.31 0.65 -8.37
CA MET A 48 1.98 0.85 -7.08
C MET A 48 1.00 1.33 -6.01
N THR A 49 1.28 0.99 -4.76
CA THR A 49 0.49 1.45 -3.61
C THR A 49 1.37 2.17 -2.59
N CYS A 50 0.75 3.03 -1.77
CA CYS A 50 1.43 3.70 -0.66
C CYS A 50 1.20 2.93 0.64
N TYR A 51 2.23 2.78 1.47
CA TYR A 51 2.11 2.21 2.81
C TYR A 51 1.63 3.29 3.78
N LEU A 52 0.49 3.07 4.45
CA LEU A 52 0.01 4.00 5.47
C LEU A 52 0.82 3.88 6.76
N THR A 53 1.28 5.02 7.28
CA THR A 53 1.97 5.15 8.57
C THR A 53 1.36 6.30 9.35
N ASP A 54 1.53 6.32 10.67
CA ASP A 54 1.05 7.42 11.54
C ASP A 54 1.64 8.79 11.16
N SER A 55 2.81 8.79 10.54
CA SER A 55 3.57 9.99 10.15
C SER A 55 3.45 10.34 8.67
N LEU A 56 2.63 9.64 7.89
CA LEU A 56 2.51 9.89 6.46
C LEU A 56 1.90 11.27 6.21
N ASP A 57 2.57 12.09 5.42
CA ASP A 57 2.07 13.40 4.99
C ASP A 57 0.90 13.21 3.99
N PRO A 58 -0.32 13.72 4.28
CA PRO A 58 -1.43 13.69 3.34
C PRO A 58 -1.13 14.36 2.00
N ALA A 59 -0.21 15.34 1.96
CA ALA A 59 0.19 16.02 0.72
C ALA A 59 1.08 15.12 -0.15
N GLU A 60 1.94 14.29 0.44
CA GLU A 60 2.75 13.29 -0.28
C GLU A 60 1.85 12.24 -0.94
N LEU A 61 0.83 11.78 -0.21
CA LEU A 61 -0.13 10.81 -0.72
C LEU A 61 -0.96 11.41 -1.86
N GLU A 62 -1.49 12.63 -1.67
CA GLU A 62 -2.24 13.35 -2.69
C GLU A 62 -1.42 13.56 -3.96
N ARG A 63 -0.17 14.04 -3.82
CA ARG A 63 0.73 14.23 -4.96
C ARG A 63 0.90 12.94 -5.73
N GLY A 64 1.22 11.85 -5.04
CA GLY A 64 1.44 10.55 -5.69
C GLY A 64 0.19 9.99 -6.37
N PHE A 65 -1.00 10.22 -5.84
CA PHE A 65 -2.25 9.81 -6.47
C PHE A 65 -2.56 10.65 -7.72
N ASN A 66 -2.47 11.98 -7.61
CA ASN A 66 -2.72 12.90 -8.73
C ASN A 66 -1.73 12.74 -9.89
N GLU A 67 -0.47 12.38 -9.59
CA GLU A 67 0.56 12.07 -10.59
C GLU A 67 0.41 10.65 -11.18
N GLY A 68 -0.54 9.85 -10.69
CA GLY A 68 -0.75 8.46 -11.13
C GLY A 68 0.35 7.49 -10.67
N VAL A 69 1.18 7.89 -9.71
CA VAL A 69 2.22 7.04 -9.12
C VAL A 69 1.60 6.03 -8.17
N PHE A 70 0.67 6.46 -7.32
CA PHE A 70 -0.10 5.58 -6.44
C PHE A 70 -1.47 5.29 -7.03
N THR A 71 -1.83 4.01 -7.11
CA THR A 71 -3.19 3.56 -7.48
C THR A 71 -4.10 3.48 -6.26
N ALA A 72 -3.55 3.18 -5.08
CA ALA A 72 -4.27 3.02 -3.83
C ALA A 72 -3.31 3.17 -2.63
N ALA A 73 -3.85 3.28 -1.42
CA ALA A 73 -3.05 3.17 -0.18
C ALA A 73 -3.38 1.88 0.56
N LYS A 74 -2.41 1.30 1.24
CA LYS A 74 -2.54 0.04 1.98
C LYS A 74 -2.38 0.27 3.48
N LEU A 75 -3.43 -0.09 4.23
CA LEU A 75 -3.45 -0.11 5.69
C LEU A 75 -2.99 -1.48 6.19
N TYR A 76 -1.97 -1.46 7.06
CA TYR A 76 -1.57 -2.59 7.89
C TYR A 76 -1.73 -2.17 9.36
N PRO A 77 -2.58 -2.85 10.15
CA PRO A 77 -2.60 -2.63 11.60
C PRO A 77 -1.22 -2.93 12.19
N ALA A 78 -0.79 -2.12 13.16
CA ALA A 78 0.47 -2.36 13.85
C ALA A 78 0.50 -3.80 14.41
N ASN A 79 1.66 -4.45 14.28
CA ASN A 79 1.92 -5.83 14.71
C ASN A 79 1.05 -6.95 14.06
N ALA A 80 0.29 -6.68 13.00
CA ALA A 80 -0.53 -7.72 12.35
C ALA A 80 0.24 -8.67 11.43
N THR A 81 1.33 -8.22 10.78
CA THR A 81 2.01 -9.03 9.75
C THR A 81 3.51 -8.75 9.64
N THR A 82 4.22 -9.46 8.76
CA THR A 82 5.63 -9.20 8.43
C THR A 82 5.87 -7.72 8.09
N ASN A 83 6.85 -7.10 8.76
CA ASN A 83 7.25 -5.69 8.64
C ASN A 83 6.18 -4.64 9.00
N SER A 84 5.09 -4.99 9.72
CA SER A 84 4.09 -4.02 10.18
C SER A 84 4.50 -3.19 11.40
N SER A 85 5.77 -3.19 11.80
CA SER A 85 6.27 -2.39 12.92
C SER A 85 6.20 -0.89 12.65
N HIS A 86 6.12 -0.50 11.38
CA HIS A 86 5.90 0.89 10.94
C HIS A 86 4.44 1.15 10.56
N GLY A 87 3.54 0.19 10.84
CA GLY A 87 2.12 0.25 10.54
C GLY A 87 1.36 1.26 11.39
N VAL A 88 0.05 1.29 11.20
CA VAL A 88 -0.83 2.25 11.85
C VAL A 88 -1.16 1.79 13.26
N THR A 89 -0.92 2.65 14.26
CA THR A 89 -1.15 2.31 15.67
C THR A 89 -2.60 2.50 16.08
N SER A 90 -3.29 3.47 15.49
CA SER A 90 -4.72 3.75 15.68
C SER A 90 -5.30 4.36 14.42
N THR A 91 -6.57 4.06 14.12
CA THR A 91 -7.31 4.71 13.03
C THR A 91 -7.35 6.23 13.21
N ASP A 92 -7.43 6.73 14.45
CA ASP A 92 -7.49 8.16 14.73
C ASP A 92 -6.21 8.89 14.31
N ALA A 93 -5.06 8.22 14.41
CA ALA A 93 -3.76 8.79 14.03
C ALA A 93 -3.66 9.07 12.52
N ILE A 94 -4.36 8.30 11.70
CA ILE A 94 -4.35 8.44 10.24
C ILE A 94 -5.59 9.11 9.67
N MET A 95 -6.50 9.59 10.51
CA MET A 95 -7.74 10.21 10.05
C MET A 95 -7.53 11.36 9.05
N PRO A 96 -6.54 12.25 9.23
CA PRO A 96 -6.25 13.29 8.23
C PRO A 96 -5.92 12.73 6.84
N VAL A 97 -5.23 11.59 6.78
CA VAL A 97 -4.89 10.91 5.53
C VAL A 97 -6.13 10.25 4.93
N LEU A 98 -6.98 9.62 5.75
CA LEU A 98 -8.22 8.99 5.29
C LEU A 98 -9.21 10.00 4.70
N GLU A 99 -9.41 11.15 5.36
CA GLU A 99 -10.22 12.24 4.82
C GLU A 99 -9.68 12.77 3.48
N ARG A 100 -8.34 12.82 3.34
CA ARG A 100 -7.72 13.22 2.07
C ARG A 100 -7.98 12.18 0.98
N MET A 101 -7.85 10.89 1.29
CA MET A 101 -8.15 9.81 0.36
C MET A 101 -9.60 9.84 -0.11
N GLU A 102 -10.54 10.06 0.82
CA GLU A 102 -11.97 10.19 0.51
C GLU A 102 -12.22 11.34 -0.47
N LYS A 103 -11.67 12.53 -0.21
CA LYS A 103 -11.79 13.71 -1.10
C LYS A 103 -11.26 13.46 -2.51
N LEU A 104 -10.20 12.65 -2.63
CA LEU A 104 -9.59 12.30 -3.91
C LEU A 104 -10.28 11.12 -4.62
N GLY A 105 -11.15 10.38 -3.93
CA GLY A 105 -11.65 9.09 -4.42
C GLY A 105 -10.57 8.01 -4.50
N MET A 106 -9.52 8.12 -3.68
CA MET A 106 -8.40 7.18 -3.66
C MET A 106 -8.80 5.90 -2.91
N PRO A 107 -8.65 4.71 -3.51
CA PRO A 107 -8.99 3.46 -2.84
C PRO A 107 -8.12 3.18 -1.60
N LEU A 108 -8.79 2.76 -0.51
CA LEU A 108 -8.15 2.20 0.68
C LEU A 108 -8.17 0.67 0.61
N LEU A 109 -7.00 0.06 0.65
CA LEU A 109 -6.82 -1.38 0.75
C LEU A 109 -6.56 -1.73 2.22
N VAL A 110 -7.36 -2.61 2.81
CA VAL A 110 -7.25 -2.95 4.24
C VAL A 110 -6.72 -4.37 4.40
N HIS A 111 -5.66 -4.55 5.19
CA HIS A 111 -5.30 -5.85 5.72
C HIS A 111 -6.17 -6.16 6.94
N GLY A 112 -7.29 -6.85 6.72
CA GLY A 112 -8.32 -7.11 7.73
C GLY A 112 -8.00 -8.24 8.71
N GLU A 113 -6.87 -8.14 9.40
CA GLU A 113 -6.50 -9.08 10.47
C GLU A 113 -6.57 -8.36 11.83
N VAL A 114 -7.38 -8.89 12.74
CA VAL A 114 -7.54 -8.37 14.10
C VAL A 114 -6.46 -9.00 14.97
N THR A 115 -5.58 -8.19 15.55
CA THR A 115 -4.51 -8.65 16.47
C THR A 115 -4.95 -8.75 17.93
N HIS A 116 -6.25 -8.60 18.23
CA HIS A 116 -6.77 -8.74 19.59
C HIS A 116 -7.19 -10.18 19.85
N ALA A 117 -6.53 -10.81 20.83
CA ALA A 117 -6.83 -12.16 21.33
C ALA A 117 -8.16 -12.27 22.11
N GLU A 118 -9.06 -11.28 22.05
CA GLU A 118 -10.30 -11.26 22.84
C GLU A 118 -11.51 -10.72 22.06
N ILE A 119 -11.87 -11.37 20.96
CA ILE A 119 -13.22 -11.24 20.41
C ILE A 119 -13.82 -12.64 20.27
N ASP A 120 -14.39 -13.12 21.38
CA ASP A 120 -15.35 -14.22 21.38
C ASP A 120 -16.71 -13.65 20.92
N ILE A 121 -16.97 -13.76 19.61
CA ILE A 121 -18.24 -13.35 18.98
C ILE A 121 -19.37 -14.38 19.17
N PHE A 122 -19.17 -15.43 19.98
CA PHE A 122 -20.19 -16.42 20.26
C PHE A 122 -20.37 -16.63 21.76
N ARG A 123 -21.04 -15.68 22.43
CA ARG A 123 -21.70 -15.97 23.70
C ARG A 123 -23.21 -15.90 23.54
N SER A 124 -23.79 -17.10 23.50
CA SER A 124 -25.21 -17.46 23.67
C SER A 124 -25.78 -17.02 25.00
#